data_AF-A0A6P8P9C5-F1
#
_entry.id   AF-A0A6P8P9C5-F1
#
_cell.length_a   1.000
_cell.length_b   1.000
_cell.length_c   1.000
_cell.angle_alpha   90.00
_cell.angle_beta   90.00
_cell.angle_gamma   90.00
#
_symmetry.space_group_name_H-M   'P 1'
#
loop_
_entity.id
_entity.type
_entity.pdbx_description
1 polymer ?
#
loop_
_entity_poly.entity_id
_entity_poly.type
_entity_poly.pdbx_seq_one_letter_code
_entity_poly.pdbx_strand_id
1 'polypeptide(L)'
;MGAAVFFGCTFIAFGPALALFLFTVARDPLRVIILVAGSFFWLVSVLLSSLIWFISVHLSKREDAALQYGLLIFGAAVSVLLQEAFRFAYYKLLKKAKEGLAMISEDGRFPISIQQMAYVSGLSFGIISGVFSVINILADSLGPGIVGIHGDSPHYFITSAFLTMAIVFLHTFWGVIFFDACEKRQLWPLGLIVASHLVTSGLTFLNPWYEASLVPIYGIALSMGIWAFVTAGGSLSNIQKCLTCCTRRGLTWTTSTQTPLSREATMGASKPGPFPQVFLPPRQGELIFLAFFLYMYTFQIGTSHCLH
;
A
#
# COMPACT_ATOMS: atom_id res chain seq x y z
N MET A 1 -17.30 0.03 -21.18
CA MET A 1 -15.84 0.23 -21.15
C MET A 1 -15.34 0.62 -19.76
N GLY A 2 -15.94 1.61 -19.08
CA GLY A 2 -15.53 2.03 -17.72
C GLY A 2 -15.40 0.90 -16.69
N ALA A 3 -16.38 -0.01 -16.60
CA ALA A 3 -16.30 -1.17 -15.70
C ALA A 3 -15.06 -2.06 -15.92
N ALA A 4 -14.64 -2.26 -17.17
CA ALA A 4 -13.44 -3.06 -17.46
C ALA A 4 -12.16 -2.34 -17.02
N VAL A 5 -12.09 -1.02 -17.21
CA VAL A 5 -10.98 -0.18 -16.72
C VAL A 5 -10.94 -0.20 -15.20
N PHE A 6 -12.09 -0.03 -14.54
CA PHE A 6 -12.23 -0.13 -13.09
C PHE A 6 -11.68 -1.45 -12.55
N PHE A 7 -12.19 -2.59 -13.03
CA PHE A 7 -11.74 -3.89 -12.52
C PHE A 7 -10.26 -4.16 -12.85
N GLY A 8 -9.81 -3.79 -14.05
CA GLY A 8 -8.40 -3.90 -14.43
C GLY A 8 -7.48 -3.11 -13.50
N CYS A 9 -7.79 -1.83 -13.27
CA CYS A 9 -7.01 -0.98 -12.37
C CYS A 9 -7.08 -1.43 -10.91
N THR A 10 -8.25 -1.89 -10.45
CA THR A 10 -8.43 -2.45 -9.10
C THR A 10 -7.53 -3.67 -8.88
N PHE A 11 -7.51 -4.60 -9.83
CA PHE A 11 -6.71 -5.82 -9.73
C PHE A 11 -5.22 -5.56 -9.90
N ILE A 12 -4.81 -4.56 -10.68
CA ILE A 12 -3.40 -4.12 -10.71
C ILE A 12 -3.02 -3.53 -9.33
N ALA A 13 -3.79 -2.57 -8.82
CA ALA A 13 -3.47 -1.87 -7.59
C ALA A 13 -3.46 -2.78 -6.35
N PHE A 14 -4.49 -3.62 -6.20
CA PHE A 14 -4.72 -4.40 -4.98
C PHE A 14 -4.70 -5.92 -5.18
N GLY A 15 -4.58 -6.44 -6.40
CA GLY A 15 -4.54 -7.89 -6.63
C GLY A 15 -3.46 -8.60 -5.81
N PRO A 16 -2.19 -8.14 -5.83
CA PRO A 16 -1.16 -8.72 -4.99
C PRO A 16 -1.42 -8.53 -3.49
N ALA A 17 -1.91 -7.36 -3.09
CA ALA A 17 -2.23 -7.07 -1.69
C ALA A 17 -3.33 -7.99 -1.15
N LEU A 18 -4.37 -8.23 -1.95
CA LEU A 18 -5.46 -9.15 -1.67
C LEU A 18 -4.96 -10.59 -1.60
N ALA A 19 -4.09 -11.01 -2.51
CA ALA A 19 -3.48 -12.34 -2.47
C ALA A 19 -2.65 -12.52 -1.18
N LEU A 20 -1.80 -11.54 -0.83
CA LEU A 20 -1.04 -11.54 0.42
C LEU A 20 -1.98 -11.61 1.62
N PHE A 21 -3.04 -10.79 1.66
CA PHE A 21 -4.03 -10.81 2.74
C PHE A 21 -4.70 -12.19 2.89
N LEU A 22 -5.28 -12.73 1.81
CA LEU A 22 -6.03 -13.99 1.84
C LEU A 22 -5.14 -15.19 2.20
N PHE A 23 -3.93 -15.27 1.64
CA PHE A 23 -3.05 -16.41 1.86
C PHE A 23 -2.22 -16.33 3.14
N THR A 24 -1.92 -15.13 3.64
CA THR A 24 -0.99 -14.98 4.78
C THR A 24 -1.61 -14.39 6.04
N VAL A 25 -2.57 -13.47 5.91
CA VAL A 25 -3.13 -12.71 7.05
C VAL A 25 -4.44 -13.33 7.52
N ALA A 26 -5.38 -13.59 6.60
CA ALA A 26 -6.75 -14.01 6.93
C ALA A 26 -6.85 -15.37 7.64
N ARG A 27 -5.78 -16.17 7.63
CA ARG A 27 -5.71 -17.49 8.29
C ARG A 27 -5.52 -17.41 9.80
N ASP A 28 -5.09 -16.26 10.32
CA ASP A 28 -4.78 -16.07 11.73
C ASP A 28 -5.40 -14.75 12.23
N PRO A 29 -6.37 -14.80 13.15
CA PRO A 29 -7.09 -13.60 13.61
C PRO A 29 -6.16 -12.58 14.27
N LEU A 30 -5.05 -13.02 14.88
CA LEU A 30 -4.09 -12.09 15.50
C LEU A 30 -3.35 -11.28 14.42
N ARG A 31 -3.08 -11.85 13.25
CA ARG A 31 -2.52 -11.10 12.11
C ARG A 31 -3.53 -10.07 11.58
N VAL A 32 -4.82 -10.40 11.56
CA VAL A 32 -5.87 -9.45 11.17
C VAL A 32 -5.91 -8.26 12.14
N ILE A 33 -5.84 -8.51 13.46
CA ILE A 33 -5.82 -7.45 14.48
C ILE A 33 -4.60 -6.54 14.29
N ILE A 34 -3.42 -7.13 14.07
CA ILE A 34 -2.18 -6.38 13.79
C ILE A 34 -2.36 -5.55 12.51
N LEU A 35 -2.92 -6.13 11.45
CA LEU A 35 -3.16 -5.38 10.21
C LEU A 35 -4.06 -4.16 10.44
N VAL A 36 -5.20 -4.33 11.10
CA VAL A 36 -6.13 -3.22 11.38
C VAL A 36 -5.47 -2.15 12.26
N ALA A 37 -4.74 -2.56 13.30
CA ALA A 37 -4.03 -1.63 14.16
C ALA A 37 -2.95 -0.84 13.38
N GLY A 38 -2.19 -1.50 12.50
CA GLY A 38 -1.20 -0.81 11.67
C GLY A 38 -1.82 0.19 10.70
N SER A 39 -2.95 -0.16 10.07
CA SER A 39 -3.70 0.79 9.24
C SER A 39 -4.19 1.99 10.04
N PHE A 40 -4.65 1.79 11.29
CA PHE A 40 -5.00 2.89 12.19
C PHE A 40 -3.82 3.81 12.51
N PHE A 41 -2.63 3.25 12.82
CA PHE A 41 -1.43 4.06 13.07
C PHE A 41 -1.04 4.90 11.85
N TRP A 42 -1.16 4.34 10.64
CA TRP A 42 -0.95 5.10 9.41
C TRP A 42 -1.96 6.25 9.26
N LEU A 43 -3.25 5.99 9.50
CA LEU A 43 -4.30 7.03 9.44
C LEU A 43 -4.02 8.18 10.42
N VAL A 44 -3.61 7.87 11.65
CA VAL A 44 -3.25 8.90 12.64
C VAL A 44 -2.03 9.70 12.17
N SER A 45 -1.03 9.05 11.56
CA SER A 45 0.15 9.75 11.03
C SER A 45 -0.22 10.76 9.94
N VAL A 46 -1.12 10.36 9.04
CA VAL A 46 -1.64 11.21 7.96
C VAL A 46 -2.54 12.32 8.51
N LEU A 47 -3.31 12.05 9.54
CA LEU A 47 -4.15 13.03 10.22
C LEU A 47 -3.35 14.15 10.86
N LEU A 48 -2.26 13.82 11.53
CA LEU A 48 -1.37 14.83 12.08
C LEU A 48 -0.67 15.61 10.98
N SER A 49 -0.24 14.94 9.91
CA SER A 49 0.40 15.59 8.77
C SER A 49 -0.53 16.55 8.03
N SER A 50 -1.79 16.17 7.83
CA SER A 50 -2.77 17.00 7.14
C SER A 50 -3.14 18.23 7.98
N LEU A 51 -3.16 18.11 9.31
CA LEU A 51 -3.32 19.25 10.22
C LEU A 51 -2.16 20.24 10.10
N ILE A 52 -0.92 19.75 10.07
CA ILE A 52 0.27 20.60 9.90
C ILE A 52 0.18 21.35 8.57
N TRP A 53 -0.08 20.63 7.48
CA TRP A 53 -0.21 21.24 6.15
C TRP A 53 -1.37 22.25 6.08
N PHE A 54 -2.52 21.90 6.67
CA PHE A 54 -3.69 22.79 6.71
C PHE A 54 -3.35 24.11 7.40
N ILE A 55 -2.67 24.07 8.56
CA ILE A 55 -2.21 25.28 9.26
C ILE A 55 -1.22 26.06 8.38
N SER A 56 -0.24 25.38 7.76
CA SER A 56 0.73 26.02 6.88
C SER A 56 0.07 26.78 5.72
N VAL A 57 -0.94 26.19 5.06
CA VAL A 57 -1.67 26.83 3.96
C VAL A 57 -2.50 28.02 4.44
N HIS A 58 -3.13 27.93 5.62
CA HIS A 58 -3.95 29.03 6.16
C HIS A 58 -3.12 30.23 6.63
N LEU A 59 -1.89 29.99 7.06
CA LEU A 59 -0.95 31.05 7.44
C LEU A 59 -0.23 31.67 6.23
N SER A 60 -0.30 31.02 5.05
CA SER A 60 0.39 31.45 3.84
C SER A 60 -0.50 32.25 2.89
N LYS A 61 0.11 33.09 2.06
CA LYS A 61 -0.61 33.82 1.00
C LYS A 61 -1.07 32.82 -0.06
N ARG A 62 -2.39 32.78 -0.33
CA ARG A 62 -2.99 31.84 -1.29
C ARG A 62 -2.77 32.22 -2.76
N GLU A 63 -2.39 33.47 -3.02
CA GLU A 63 -2.23 34.03 -4.37
C GLU A 63 -0.91 33.62 -5.04
N ASP A 64 0.08 33.14 -4.27
CA ASP A 64 1.38 32.72 -4.80
C ASP A 64 1.39 31.22 -5.09
N ALA A 65 1.27 30.87 -6.37
CA ALA A 65 1.26 29.49 -6.84
C ALA A 65 2.58 28.75 -6.54
N ALA A 66 3.73 29.43 -6.59
CA ALA A 66 5.02 28.82 -6.30
C ALA A 66 5.14 28.47 -4.81
N LEU A 67 4.65 29.37 -3.93
CA LEU A 67 4.56 29.11 -2.51
C LEU A 67 3.62 27.93 -2.19
N GLN A 68 2.44 27.88 -2.82
CA GLN A 68 1.51 26.77 -2.63
C GLN A 68 2.13 25.42 -3.03
N TYR A 69 2.81 25.37 -4.18
CA TYR A 69 3.53 24.18 -4.62
C TYR A 69 4.65 23.76 -3.64
N GLY A 70 5.43 24.72 -3.13
CA GLY A 70 6.43 24.46 -2.10
C GLY A 70 5.83 23.89 -0.81
N LEU A 71 4.66 24.40 -0.39
CA LEU A 71 3.93 23.90 0.78
C LEU A 71 3.42 22.47 0.59
N LEU A 72 3.11 22.07 -0.64
CA LEU A 72 2.76 20.67 -0.96
C LEU A 72 3.95 19.75 -0.77
N ILE A 73 5.10 20.09 -1.35
CA ILE A 73 6.33 19.30 -1.19
C ILE A 73 6.69 19.18 0.29
N PHE A 74 6.61 20.28 1.02
CA PHE A 74 6.82 20.31 2.47
C PHE A 74 5.81 19.39 3.20
N GLY A 75 4.52 19.51 2.89
CA GLY A 75 3.47 18.66 3.47
C GLY A 75 3.69 17.17 3.19
N ALA A 76 4.11 16.82 1.98
CA ALA A 76 4.47 15.46 1.59
C ALA A 76 5.64 14.93 2.42
N ALA A 77 6.71 15.71 2.52
CA ALA A 77 7.90 15.33 3.28
C ALA A 77 7.57 15.14 4.77
N VAL A 78 6.79 16.06 5.36
CA VAL A 78 6.30 15.92 6.74
C VAL A 78 5.44 14.67 6.90
N SER A 79 4.58 14.36 5.92
CA SER A 79 3.75 13.15 5.95
C SER A 79 4.61 11.89 5.97
N VAL A 80 5.61 11.81 5.09
CA VAL A 80 6.55 10.67 5.03
C VAL A 80 7.27 10.51 6.37
N LEU A 81 7.80 11.59 6.95
CA LEU A 81 8.48 11.54 8.24
C LEU A 81 7.57 11.09 9.39
N LEU A 82 6.33 11.59 9.41
CA LEU A 82 5.33 11.15 10.40
C LEU A 82 4.95 9.68 10.20
N GLN A 83 4.78 9.22 8.96
CA GLN A 83 4.50 7.81 8.67
C GLN A 83 5.63 6.89 9.19
N GLU A 84 6.90 7.28 9.02
CA GLU A 84 8.04 6.52 9.55
C GLU A 84 8.12 6.59 11.09
N ALA A 85 7.83 7.74 11.69
CA ALA A 85 7.77 7.89 13.15
C ALA A 85 6.66 7.02 13.76
N PHE A 86 5.48 6.98 13.13
CA PHE A 86 4.37 6.13 13.56
C PHE A 86 4.66 4.65 13.33
N ARG A 87 5.41 4.28 12.28
CA ARG A 87 5.91 2.90 12.11
C ARG A 87 6.83 2.49 13.25
N PHE A 88 7.72 3.36 13.70
CA PHE A 88 8.55 3.12 14.88
C PHE A 88 7.73 2.96 16.15
N ALA A 89 6.77 3.86 16.38
CA ALA A 89 5.86 3.79 17.53
C ALA A 89 5.07 2.46 17.52
N TYR A 90 4.60 2.06 16.35
CA TYR A 90 3.86 0.81 16.17
C TYR A 90 4.74 -0.43 16.42
N TYR A 91 5.99 -0.44 15.93
CA TYR A 91 6.97 -1.47 16.29
C TYR A 91 7.15 -1.60 17.81
N LYS A 92 7.32 -0.47 18.51
CA LYS A 92 7.48 -0.46 19.98
C LYS A 92 6.24 -1.02 20.68
N LEU A 93 5.04 -0.65 20.21
CA LEU A 93 3.79 -1.17 20.74
C LEU A 93 3.70 -2.68 20.54
N LEU A 94 3.97 -3.18 19.33
CA LEU A 94 3.95 -4.61 19.03
C LEU A 94 4.97 -5.40 19.84
N LYS A 95 6.18 -4.85 20.03
CA LYS A 95 7.21 -5.46 20.86
C LYS A 95 6.76 -5.60 22.32
N LYS A 96 6.19 -4.52 22.88
CA LYS A 96 5.64 -4.51 24.24
C LYS A 96 4.45 -5.47 24.38
N ALA A 97 3.57 -5.53 23.37
CA ALA A 97 2.44 -6.46 23.35
C ALA A 97 2.91 -7.93 23.29
N LYS A 98 3.91 -8.25 22.45
CA LYS A 98 4.52 -9.58 22.38
C LYS A 98 5.10 -10.02 23.72
N GLU A 99 5.84 -9.13 24.39
CA GLU A 99 6.43 -9.42 25.71
C GLU A 99 5.35 -9.59 26.78
N GLY A 100 4.35 -8.71 26.82
CA GLY A 100 3.23 -8.81 27.76
C GLY A 100 2.41 -10.09 27.59
N LEU A 101 2.09 -10.44 26.35
CA LEU A 101 1.30 -11.64 26.03
C LEU A 101 2.10 -12.93 26.23
N ALA A 102 3.43 -12.91 26.04
CA ALA A 102 4.28 -14.06 26.33
C ALA A 102 4.37 -14.37 27.83
N MET A 103 4.33 -13.35 28.71
CA MET A 103 4.33 -13.56 30.16
C MET A 103 3.01 -14.14 30.70
N ILE A 104 1.90 -13.93 30.00
CA ILE A 104 0.56 -14.38 30.40
C ILE A 104 0.21 -15.75 29.79
N SER A 105 0.89 -16.16 28.72
CA SER A 105 0.66 -17.44 28.06
C SER A 105 1.21 -18.61 28.88
N GLU A 106 0.39 -19.65 29.10
CA GLU A 106 0.79 -20.85 29.85
C GLU A 106 1.99 -21.58 29.23
N ASP A 107 2.16 -21.49 27.91
CA ASP A 107 3.30 -22.09 27.18
C ASP A 107 4.53 -21.17 27.12
N GLY A 108 4.44 -19.94 27.65
CA GLY A 108 5.50 -18.93 27.58
C GLY A 108 5.89 -18.48 26.17
N ARG A 109 5.10 -18.87 25.15
CA ARG A 109 5.39 -18.63 23.73
C ARG A 109 4.29 -17.80 23.10
N PHE A 110 4.66 -16.65 22.55
CA PHE A 110 3.77 -15.87 21.71
C PHE A 110 3.61 -16.54 20.34
N PRO A 111 2.37 -16.74 19.83
CA PRO A 111 2.14 -17.56 18.64
C PRO A 111 2.70 -16.95 17.33
N ILE A 112 3.07 -15.66 17.33
CA ILE A 112 3.54 -14.95 16.13
C ILE A 112 5.00 -14.48 16.29
N SER A 113 5.81 -14.73 15.27
CA SER A 113 7.19 -14.24 15.22
C SER A 113 7.27 -12.74 14.93
N ILE A 114 8.35 -12.08 15.37
CA ILE A 114 8.57 -10.65 15.09
C ILE A 114 8.62 -10.35 13.58
N GLN A 115 9.12 -11.30 12.77
CA GLN A 115 9.17 -11.18 11.32
C GLN A 115 7.77 -11.20 10.69
N GLN A 116 6.87 -12.05 11.19
CA GLN A 116 5.47 -12.06 10.74
C GLN A 116 4.77 -10.76 11.12
N MET A 117 5.01 -10.24 12.33
CA MET A 117 4.49 -8.93 12.74
C MET A 117 5.00 -7.80 11.86
N ALA A 118 6.28 -7.82 11.51
CA ALA A 118 6.90 -6.84 10.62
C ALA A 118 6.27 -6.83 9.23
N TYR A 119 6.09 -8.02 8.65
CA TYR A 119 5.46 -8.20 7.36
C TYR A 119 4.00 -7.71 7.35
N VAL A 120 3.20 -8.13 8.35
CA VAL A 120 1.78 -7.72 8.47
C VAL A 120 1.67 -6.21 8.71
N SER A 121 2.55 -5.65 9.54
CA SER A 121 2.65 -4.21 9.80
C SER A 121 2.96 -3.44 8.51
N GLY A 122 3.97 -3.86 7.74
CA GLY A 122 4.30 -3.23 6.45
C GLY A 122 3.14 -3.33 5.45
N LEU A 123 2.53 -4.50 5.32
CA LEU A 123 1.38 -4.72 4.45
C LEU A 123 0.19 -3.83 4.83
N SER A 124 -0.06 -3.63 6.13
CA SER A 124 -1.14 -2.77 6.61
C SER A 124 -0.98 -1.31 6.21
N PHE A 125 0.26 -0.78 6.29
CA PHE A 125 0.60 0.57 5.84
C PHE A 125 0.43 0.69 4.33
N GLY A 126 0.87 -0.34 3.59
CA GLY A 126 0.74 -0.39 2.14
C GLY A 126 -0.71 -0.40 1.65
N ILE A 127 -1.56 -1.26 2.25
CA ILE A 127 -2.97 -1.36 1.85
C ILE A 127 -3.69 -0.03 2.10
N ILE A 128 -3.57 0.55 3.30
CA ILE A 128 -4.32 1.76 3.63
C ILE A 128 -3.82 2.98 2.85
N SER A 129 -2.50 3.10 2.64
CA SER A 129 -1.95 4.17 1.79
C SER A 129 -2.36 4.01 0.34
N GLY A 130 -2.37 2.76 -0.16
CA GLY A 130 -2.88 2.45 -1.48
C GLY A 130 -4.35 2.80 -1.65
N VAL A 131 -5.20 2.46 -0.68
CA VAL A 131 -6.64 2.82 -0.68
C VAL A 131 -6.80 4.34 -0.78
N PHE A 132 -6.09 5.09 0.06
CA PHE A 132 -6.14 6.56 0.02
C PHE A 132 -5.64 7.14 -1.32
N SER A 133 -4.67 6.48 -1.97
CA SER A 133 -4.10 6.96 -3.24
C SER A 133 -5.05 6.80 -4.43
N VAL A 134 -5.84 5.72 -4.49
CA VAL A 134 -6.52 5.32 -5.74
C VAL A 134 -8.03 5.21 -5.63
N ILE A 135 -8.64 5.16 -4.45
CA ILE A 135 -10.08 4.85 -4.34
C ILE A 135 -10.97 5.84 -5.09
N ASN A 136 -10.65 7.13 -5.06
CA ASN A 136 -11.41 8.18 -5.75
C ASN A 136 -11.14 8.16 -7.26
N ILE A 137 -9.86 8.04 -7.65
CA ILE A 137 -9.45 7.86 -9.06
C ILE A 137 -10.20 6.68 -9.68
N LEU A 138 -10.29 5.59 -8.93
CA LEU A 138 -10.89 4.35 -9.37
C LEU A 138 -12.41 4.52 -9.52
N ALA A 139 -13.07 5.23 -8.60
CA ALA A 139 -14.47 5.60 -8.75
C ALA A 139 -14.73 6.38 -10.05
N ASP A 140 -13.86 7.34 -10.39
CA ASP A 140 -13.97 8.12 -11.63
C ASP A 140 -13.82 7.27 -12.89
N SER A 141 -13.01 6.20 -12.83
CA SER A 141 -12.81 5.29 -13.97
C SER A 141 -14.05 4.47 -14.38
N LEU A 142 -15.10 4.45 -13.55
CA LEU A 142 -16.38 3.82 -13.90
C LEU A 142 -17.14 4.60 -14.99
N GLY A 143 -16.84 5.89 -15.13
CA GLY A 143 -17.43 6.76 -16.14
C GLY A 143 -17.12 6.30 -17.57
N PRO A 144 -17.88 6.78 -18.56
CA PRO A 144 -17.61 6.47 -19.98
C PRO A 144 -16.38 7.20 -20.53
N GLY A 145 -15.90 8.25 -19.85
CA GLY A 145 -14.75 9.06 -20.27
C GLY A 145 -13.41 8.56 -19.74
N ILE A 146 -12.33 8.90 -20.47
CA ILE A 146 -10.95 8.77 -20.01
C ILE A 146 -10.35 10.16 -19.76
N VAL A 147 -9.29 10.21 -18.95
CA VAL A 147 -8.50 11.44 -18.76
C VAL A 147 -7.85 11.86 -20.08
N GLY A 148 -7.76 13.17 -20.34
CA GLY A 148 -7.01 13.71 -21.48
C GLY A 148 -7.69 14.79 -22.32
N ILE A 149 -8.92 15.21 -21.99
CA ILE A 149 -9.59 16.30 -22.74
C ILE A 149 -8.83 17.64 -22.67
N HIS A 150 -8.06 17.85 -21.59
CA HIS A 150 -7.21 19.03 -21.39
C HIS A 150 -5.72 18.77 -21.68
N GLY A 151 -5.38 17.71 -22.42
CA GLY A 151 -4.00 17.37 -22.80
C GLY A 151 -3.26 16.44 -21.81
N ASP A 152 -3.93 15.95 -20.77
CA ASP A 152 -3.39 14.93 -19.87
C ASP A 152 -3.26 13.55 -20.55
N SER A 153 -2.48 12.66 -19.96
CA SER A 153 -2.27 11.33 -20.54
C SER A 153 -3.50 10.43 -20.41
N PRO A 154 -3.90 9.70 -21.47
CA PRO A 154 -4.98 8.70 -21.40
C PRO A 154 -4.61 7.50 -20.51
N HIS A 155 -3.33 7.34 -20.16
CA HIS A 155 -2.84 6.25 -19.31
C HIS A 155 -2.94 6.55 -17.81
N TYR A 156 -3.56 7.66 -17.40
CA TYR A 156 -3.66 8.07 -16.00
C TYR A 156 -4.13 6.95 -15.06
N PHE A 157 -5.26 6.30 -15.35
CA PHE A 157 -5.82 5.27 -14.48
C PHE A 157 -4.88 4.07 -14.29
N ILE A 158 -4.28 3.59 -15.39
CA ILE A 158 -3.39 2.43 -15.35
C ILE A 158 -2.07 2.76 -14.66
N THR A 159 -1.50 3.94 -14.90
CA THR A 159 -0.28 4.41 -14.23
C THR A 159 -0.50 4.56 -12.73
N SER A 160 -1.63 5.17 -12.32
CA SER A 160 -2.00 5.28 -10.91
C SER A 160 -2.14 3.91 -10.26
N ALA A 161 -2.75 2.93 -10.95
CA ALA A 161 -2.86 1.56 -10.43
C ALA A 161 -1.49 0.88 -10.22
N PHE A 162 -0.58 0.98 -11.19
CA PHE A 162 0.79 0.46 -11.06
C PHE A 162 1.59 1.18 -9.98
N LEU A 163 1.41 2.49 -9.84
CA LEU A 163 2.05 3.26 -8.77
C LEU A 163 1.54 2.79 -7.40
N THR A 164 0.23 2.64 -7.22
CA THR A 164 -0.36 2.12 -5.98
C THR A 164 0.18 0.74 -5.63
N MET A 165 0.26 -0.18 -6.60
CA MET A 165 0.85 -1.51 -6.37
C MET A 165 2.30 -1.41 -5.87
N ALA A 166 3.11 -0.55 -6.50
CA ALA A 166 4.51 -0.34 -6.09
C ALA A 166 4.61 0.21 -4.66
N ILE A 167 3.76 1.18 -4.29
CA ILE A 167 3.71 1.74 -2.94
C ILE A 167 3.29 0.68 -1.90
N VAL A 168 2.29 -0.16 -2.21
CA VAL A 168 1.87 -1.25 -1.32
C VAL A 168 3.03 -2.21 -1.06
N PHE A 169 3.76 -2.61 -2.11
CA PHE A 169 4.93 -3.48 -1.96
C PHE A 169 6.06 -2.80 -1.19
N LEU A 170 6.37 -1.54 -1.50
CA LEU A 170 7.40 -0.78 -0.81
C LEU A 170 7.13 -0.67 0.69
N HIS A 171 5.90 -0.34 1.11
CA HIS A 171 5.55 -0.34 2.54
C HIS A 171 5.70 -1.73 3.18
N THR A 172 5.36 -2.80 2.45
CA THR A 172 5.55 -4.17 2.93
C THR A 172 7.04 -4.47 3.15
N PHE A 173 7.90 -4.14 2.18
CA PHE A 173 9.34 -4.36 2.25
C PHE A 173 10.01 -3.47 3.30
N TRP A 174 9.65 -2.19 3.35
CA TRP A 174 10.09 -1.26 4.38
C TRP A 174 9.73 -1.77 5.77
N GLY A 175 8.51 -2.27 5.99
CA GLY A 175 8.11 -2.84 7.28
C GLY A 175 9.01 -3.99 7.73
N VAL A 176 9.33 -4.92 6.83
CA VAL A 176 10.22 -6.06 7.12
C VAL A 176 11.62 -5.60 7.49
N ILE A 177 12.24 -4.74 6.67
CA ILE A 177 13.62 -4.27 6.89
C ILE A 177 13.69 -3.35 8.13
N PHE A 178 12.65 -2.53 8.35
CA PHE A 178 12.57 -1.61 9.48
C PHE A 178 12.58 -2.35 10.82
N PHE A 179 11.76 -3.40 10.96
CA PHE A 179 11.68 -4.16 12.20
C PHE A 179 12.99 -4.93 12.45
N ASP A 180 13.58 -5.54 11.41
CA ASP A 180 14.87 -6.22 11.54
C ASP A 180 15.99 -5.26 11.96
N ALA A 181 16.05 -4.07 11.36
CA ALA A 181 17.00 -3.02 11.72
C ALA A 181 16.83 -2.58 13.19
N CYS A 182 15.58 -2.45 13.66
CA CYS A 182 15.28 -2.15 15.06
C CYS A 182 15.72 -3.28 16.00
N GLU A 183 15.50 -4.54 15.64
CA GLU A 183 15.94 -5.69 16.43
C GLU A 183 17.48 -5.77 16.50
N LYS A 184 18.18 -5.52 15.39
CA LYS A 184 19.64 -5.49 15.32
C LYS A 184 20.26 -4.19 15.86
N ARG A 185 19.44 -3.22 16.25
CA ARG A 185 19.86 -1.86 16.69
C ARG A 185 20.76 -1.15 15.66
N GLN A 186 20.53 -1.39 14.38
CA GLN A 186 21.27 -0.76 13.30
C GLN A 186 20.52 0.46 12.79
N LEU A 187 21.15 1.64 12.89
CA LEU A 187 20.50 2.91 12.51
C LEU A 187 20.63 3.22 11.01
N TRP A 188 21.69 2.76 10.36
CA TRP A 188 21.90 3.02 8.92
C TRP A 188 20.76 2.49 8.03
N PRO A 189 20.26 1.24 8.21
CA PRO A 189 19.11 0.77 7.44
C PRO A 189 17.85 1.60 7.67
N LEU A 190 17.63 2.12 8.88
CA LEU A 190 16.49 2.99 9.19
C LEU A 190 16.59 4.30 8.40
N GLY A 191 17.77 4.93 8.38
CA GLY A 191 18.02 6.12 7.56
C GLY A 191 17.77 5.86 6.07
N LEU A 192 18.20 4.71 5.56
CA LEU A 192 18.01 4.34 4.15
C LEU A 192 16.52 4.07 3.82
N ILE A 193 15.75 3.48 4.72
CA ILE A 193 14.30 3.31 4.54
C ILE A 193 13.61 4.68 4.43
N VAL A 194 13.86 5.58 5.39
CA VAL A 194 13.31 6.93 5.38
C VAL A 194 13.69 7.68 4.10
N ALA A 195 14.98 7.61 3.71
CA ALA A 195 15.46 8.21 2.48
C ALA A 195 14.79 7.61 1.24
N SER A 196 14.65 6.28 1.16
CA SER A 196 13.99 5.63 0.03
C SER A 196 12.50 5.98 -0.07
N HIS A 197 11.82 6.19 1.07
CA HIS A 197 10.42 6.63 1.10
C HIS A 197 10.28 8.09 0.66
N LEU A 198 11.18 8.97 1.09
CA LEU A 198 11.26 10.35 0.61
C LEU A 198 11.58 10.42 -0.89
N VAL A 199 12.53 9.62 -1.37
CA VAL A 199 12.88 9.56 -2.80
C VAL A 199 11.70 9.03 -3.62
N THR A 200 11.03 7.96 -3.17
CA THR A 200 9.84 7.44 -3.86
C THR A 200 8.74 8.50 -3.94
N SER A 201 8.50 9.23 -2.86
CA SER A 201 7.55 10.35 -2.84
C SER A 201 8.02 11.54 -3.68
N GLY A 202 9.34 11.76 -3.75
CA GLY A 202 9.99 12.75 -4.61
C GLY A 202 9.77 12.46 -6.09
N LEU A 203 9.94 11.19 -6.49
CA LEU A 203 9.79 10.73 -7.86
C LEU A 203 8.36 10.88 -8.36
N THR A 204 7.35 10.75 -7.49
CA THR A 204 5.97 11.01 -7.91
C THR A 204 5.74 12.47 -8.30
N PHE A 205 6.55 13.45 -7.86
CA PHE A 205 6.48 14.85 -8.31
C PHE A 205 6.95 15.06 -9.75
N LEU A 206 7.60 14.05 -10.34
CA LEU A 206 7.98 14.08 -11.75
C LEU A 206 6.83 13.64 -12.66
N ASN A 207 5.70 13.14 -12.13
CA ASN A 207 4.50 12.97 -12.93
C ASN A 207 4.10 14.35 -13.49
N PRO A 208 3.79 14.48 -14.79
CA PRO A 208 3.35 13.45 -15.75
C PRO A 208 4.45 12.70 -16.54
N TRP A 209 5.74 12.91 -16.28
CA TRP A 209 6.82 12.18 -16.94
C TRP A 209 6.99 10.77 -16.35
N TYR A 210 6.10 9.86 -16.76
CA TYR A 210 6.01 8.51 -16.20
C TYR A 210 7.31 7.71 -16.30
N GLU A 211 8.11 7.87 -17.35
CA GLU A 211 9.41 7.21 -17.49
C GLU A 211 10.40 7.63 -16.38
N ALA A 212 10.37 8.91 -15.99
CA ALA A 212 11.25 9.45 -14.94
C ALA A 212 10.73 9.20 -13.52
N SER A 213 9.46 8.78 -13.39
CA SER A 213 8.78 8.54 -12.10
C SER A 213 8.60 7.05 -11.85
N LEU A 214 7.81 6.37 -12.68
CA LEU A 214 7.36 5.00 -12.47
C LEU A 214 8.50 3.99 -12.59
N VAL A 215 9.36 4.10 -13.62
CA VAL A 215 10.46 3.15 -13.84
C VAL A 215 11.46 3.16 -12.67
N PRO A 216 11.95 4.33 -12.19
CA PRO A 216 12.77 4.39 -10.99
C PRO A 216 12.07 3.84 -9.74
N ILE A 217 10.78 4.13 -9.53
CA ILE A 217 10.01 3.60 -8.39
C ILE A 217 9.99 2.07 -8.40
N TYR A 218 9.80 1.44 -9.56
CA TYR A 218 9.87 -0.02 -9.68
C TYR A 218 11.28 -0.57 -9.45
N GLY A 219 12.32 0.17 -9.86
CA GLY A 219 13.71 -0.15 -9.52
C GLY A 219 13.96 -0.15 -8.01
N ILE A 220 13.44 0.86 -7.30
CA ILE A 220 13.49 0.94 -5.84
C ILE A 220 12.69 -0.22 -5.22
N ALA A 221 11.46 -0.49 -5.71
CA ALA A 221 10.64 -1.58 -5.21
C ALA A 221 11.32 -2.95 -5.35
N LEU A 222 11.96 -3.22 -6.49
CA LEU A 222 12.69 -4.46 -6.72
C LEU A 222 13.90 -4.59 -5.79
N SER A 223 14.70 -3.52 -5.66
CA SER A 223 15.87 -3.53 -4.77
C SER A 223 15.50 -3.71 -3.30
N MET A 224 14.44 -3.02 -2.83
CA MET A 224 13.89 -3.20 -1.48
C MET A 224 13.28 -4.59 -1.29
N GLY A 225 12.64 -5.15 -2.31
CA GLY A 225 12.11 -6.52 -2.28
C GLY A 225 13.21 -7.57 -2.14
N ILE A 226 14.31 -7.43 -2.88
CA ILE A 226 15.50 -8.30 -2.76
C ILE A 226 16.08 -8.18 -1.35
N TRP A 227 16.22 -6.96 -0.83
CA TRP A 227 16.76 -6.76 0.51
C TRP A 227 15.84 -7.32 1.60
N ALA A 228 14.52 -7.14 1.48
CA ALA A 228 13.55 -7.73 2.40
C ALA A 228 13.59 -9.27 2.37
N PHE A 229 13.75 -9.87 1.19
CA PHE A 229 13.92 -11.33 1.05
C PHE A 229 15.16 -11.85 1.77
N VAL A 230 16.31 -11.20 1.57
CA VAL A 230 17.57 -11.56 2.27
C VAL A 230 17.43 -11.36 3.78
N THR A 231 16.80 -10.26 4.19
CA THR A 231 16.56 -9.94 5.62
C THR A 231 15.67 -10.97 6.30
N ALA A 232 14.69 -11.53 5.58
CA ALA A 232 13.84 -12.61 6.04
C ALA A 232 14.52 -14.00 6.03
N GLY A 233 15.82 -14.08 5.70
CA GLY A 233 16.60 -15.33 5.68
C GLY A 233 16.61 -16.06 4.34
N GLY A 234 16.16 -15.41 3.26
CA GLY A 234 16.19 -15.96 1.91
C GLY A 234 17.59 -15.95 1.29
N SER A 235 17.89 -16.97 0.48
CA SER A 235 19.11 -17.07 -0.33
C SER A 235 18.83 -17.80 -1.65
N LEU A 236 19.76 -17.71 -2.62
CA LEU A 236 19.67 -18.48 -3.88
C LEU A 236 19.58 -19.99 -3.63
N SER A 237 20.22 -20.50 -2.58
CA SER A 237 20.11 -21.91 -2.19
C SER A 237 18.68 -22.27 -1.75
N ASN A 238 17.98 -21.37 -1.05
CA ASN A 238 16.57 -21.60 -0.68
C ASN A 238 15.67 -21.67 -1.91
N ILE A 239 15.94 -20.85 -2.93
CA ILE A 239 15.19 -20.88 -4.21
C ILE A 239 15.45 -22.19 -4.94
N GLN A 240 16.72 -22.59 -5.07
CA GLN A 240 17.09 -23.87 -5.69
C GLN A 240 16.45 -25.06 -4.99
N LYS A 241 16.44 -25.08 -3.65
CA LYS A 241 15.78 -26.12 -2.84
C LYS A 241 14.26 -26.12 -3.03
N CYS A 242 13.63 -24.95 -3.12
CA CYS A 242 12.20 -24.84 -3.40
C CYS A 242 11.86 -25.41 -4.78
N LEU A 243 12.64 -25.06 -5.81
CA LEU A 243 12.47 -25.57 -7.17
C LEU A 243 12.66 -27.09 -7.23
N THR A 244 13.70 -27.64 -6.59
CA THR A 244 13.91 -29.10 -6.55
C THR A 244 12.80 -29.84 -5.79
N CYS A 245 12.26 -29.27 -4.71
CA CYS A 245 11.09 -29.81 -4.01
C CYS A 245 9.83 -29.79 -4.88
N CYS A 246 9.58 -28.71 -5.63
CA CYS A 246 8.46 -28.63 -6.57
C CYS A 246 8.60 -29.66 -7.70
N THR A 247 9.80 -29.81 -8.28
CA THR A 247 10.08 -30.82 -9.33
C THR A 247 9.83 -32.24 -8.82
N ARG A 248 10.27 -32.56 -7.59
CA ARG A 248 10.06 -33.90 -7.01
C ARG A 248 8.58 -34.17 -6.69
N ARG A 249 7.83 -33.15 -6.25
CA ARG A 249 6.38 -33.26 -5.97
C ARG A 249 5.56 -33.41 -7.27
N GLY A 250 5.99 -32.77 -8.36
CA GLY A 250 5.40 -32.95 -9.70
C GLY A 250 5.59 -34.37 -10.25
N LEU A 251 6.72 -35.02 -9.97
CA LEU A 251 6.94 -36.42 -10.36
C LEU A 251 6.01 -37.39 -9.61
N THR A 252 5.74 -37.16 -8.31
CA THR A 252 4.85 -38.03 -7.52
C THR A 252 3.37 -37.93 -7.93
N TRP A 253 2.91 -36.79 -8.46
CA TRP A 253 1.53 -36.67 -8.96
C TRP A 253 1.29 -37.44 -10.27
N THR A 254 2.33 -37.71 -11.06
CA THR A 254 2.20 -38.52 -12.28
C THR A 254 2.12 -40.02 -12.01
N THR A 255 2.40 -40.47 -10.77
CA THR A 255 2.38 -41.90 -10.40
C THR A 255 1.14 -42.32 -9.60
N SER A 256 0.26 -41.40 -9.20
CA SER A 256 -0.92 -41.72 -8.38
C SER A 256 -2.23 -41.12 -8.92
N THR A 257 -2.68 -41.54 -10.10
CA THR A 257 -4.05 -41.24 -10.58
C THR A 257 -4.70 -42.46 -11.24
N GLN A 258 -5.19 -43.38 -10.41
CA GLN A 258 -6.34 -44.27 -10.64
C GLN A 258 -7.06 -44.28 -9.28
N THR A 259 -8.29 -43.82 -9.05
CA THR A 259 -9.58 -44.01 -9.74
C THR A 259 -10.62 -43.00 -9.17
N PRO A 260 -11.80 -42.84 -9.79
CA PRO A 260 -12.72 -41.72 -9.55
C PRO A 260 -13.81 -42.06 -8.51
N LEU A 261 -14.32 -41.04 -7.82
CA LEU A 261 -15.60 -41.13 -7.11
C LEU A 261 -16.35 -39.79 -7.19
N SER A 262 -17.41 -39.85 -7.99
CA SER A 262 -18.52 -38.94 -8.18
C SER A 262 -19.19 -38.49 -6.88
N ARG A 263 -19.48 -37.19 -6.75
CA ARG A 263 -20.71 -36.67 -6.11
C ARG A 263 -21.12 -35.34 -6.75
N GLU A 264 -22.26 -35.38 -7.44
CA GLU A 264 -23.07 -34.22 -7.78
C GLU A 264 -23.60 -33.55 -6.51
N ALA A 265 -23.56 -32.22 -6.47
CA ALA A 265 -24.38 -31.42 -5.58
C ALA A 265 -24.78 -30.13 -6.31
N THR A 266 -26.05 -30.10 -6.72
CA THR A 266 -26.77 -28.96 -7.29
C THR A 266 -26.87 -27.80 -6.29
N MET A 267 -26.52 -26.58 -6.70
CA MET A 267 -26.90 -25.34 -6.01
C MET A 267 -27.71 -24.46 -6.97
N GLY A 268 -28.93 -24.12 -6.53
CA GLY A 268 -29.89 -23.28 -7.24
C GLY A 268 -29.45 -21.82 -7.32
N ALA A 269 -29.69 -21.23 -8.48
CA ALA A 269 -29.44 -19.82 -8.78
C ALA A 269 -30.60 -18.94 -8.27
N SER A 270 -30.29 -17.91 -7.48
CA SER A 270 -31.19 -16.79 -7.21
C SER A 270 -30.63 -15.51 -7.84
N LYS A 271 -31.47 -14.81 -8.60
CA LYS A 271 -31.17 -13.54 -9.28
C LYS A 271 -31.16 -12.38 -8.28
N PRO A 272 -30.25 -11.39 -8.39
CA PRO A 272 -30.41 -10.11 -7.68
C PRO A 272 -31.28 -9.13 -8.49
N GLY A 273 -32.25 -8.51 -7.81
CA GLY A 273 -33.04 -7.39 -8.33
C GLY A 273 -32.29 -6.04 -8.23
N PRO A 274 -32.77 -4.99 -8.91
CA PRO A 274 -32.06 -3.71 -9.03
C PRO A 274 -32.22 -2.82 -7.78
N PHE A 275 -31.11 -2.25 -7.30
CA PHE A 275 -31.09 -1.17 -6.31
C PHE A 275 -31.05 0.20 -7.01
N PRO A 276 -31.90 1.17 -6.67
CA PRO A 276 -31.74 2.55 -7.11
C PRO A 276 -30.71 3.28 -6.25
N GLN A 277 -29.67 3.82 -6.87
CA GLN A 277 -28.68 4.73 -6.26
C GLN A 277 -29.20 6.18 -6.38
N VAL A 278 -29.53 6.80 -5.24
CA VAL A 278 -29.80 8.23 -5.13
C VAL A 278 -28.48 8.91 -4.79
N PHE A 279 -27.92 9.68 -5.72
CA PHE A 279 -26.68 10.43 -5.54
C PHE A 279 -27.01 11.78 -4.88
N LEU A 280 -26.52 12.00 -3.66
CA LEU A 280 -26.49 13.31 -3.01
C LEU A 280 -25.02 13.77 -2.94
N PRO A 281 -24.71 15.05 -3.23
CA PRO A 281 -23.34 15.56 -3.17
C PRO A 281 -22.88 15.72 -1.71
N PRO A 282 -21.62 15.39 -1.37
CA PRO A 282 -21.09 15.60 -0.02
C PRO A 282 -20.83 17.09 0.26
N ARG A 283 -21.14 17.52 1.49
CA ARG A 283 -20.98 18.88 2.00
C ARG A 283 -19.50 19.24 2.22
N GLN A 284 -19.18 20.52 2.04
CA GLN A 284 -17.89 21.21 2.03
C GLN A 284 -16.91 21.05 3.23
N GLY A 285 -17.14 20.13 4.18
CA GLY A 285 -16.28 19.94 5.35
C GLY A 285 -15.32 18.73 5.28
N GLU A 286 -15.70 17.66 4.57
CA GLU A 286 -14.91 16.42 4.46
C GLU A 286 -13.96 16.42 3.26
N LEU A 287 -14.11 17.40 2.36
CA LEU A 287 -13.33 17.52 1.14
C LEU A 287 -11.88 17.92 1.38
N ILE A 288 -11.50 18.55 2.50
CA ILE A 288 -10.14 19.08 2.69
C ILE A 288 -9.12 17.97 3.00
N PHE A 289 -9.56 16.89 3.67
CA PHE A 289 -8.70 15.80 4.10
C PHE A 289 -8.41 14.80 2.98
N LEU A 290 -9.46 14.47 2.22
CA LEU A 290 -9.37 13.77 0.95
C LEU A 290 -8.66 14.65 -0.07
N ALA A 291 -8.94 15.96 -0.12
CA ALA A 291 -8.19 16.87 -0.98
C ALA A 291 -6.71 16.93 -0.61
N PHE A 292 -6.24 16.82 0.64
CA PHE A 292 -4.78 16.79 0.86
C PHE A 292 -4.12 15.56 0.20
N PHE A 293 -4.72 14.38 0.29
CA PHE A 293 -4.17 13.14 -0.28
C PHE A 293 -4.47 12.97 -1.77
N LEU A 294 -5.67 13.31 -2.24
CA LEU A 294 -5.93 13.52 -3.67
C LEU A 294 -5.02 14.63 -4.20
N TYR A 295 -4.75 15.71 -3.50
CA TYR A 295 -3.93 16.78 -4.04
C TYR A 295 -2.44 16.41 -4.06
N MET A 296 -1.99 15.53 -3.16
CA MET A 296 -0.65 14.93 -3.20
C MET A 296 -0.49 13.74 -4.16
N TYR A 297 -1.53 12.94 -4.39
CA TYR A 297 -1.48 11.72 -5.23
C TYR A 297 -2.26 11.81 -6.55
N THR A 298 -3.33 12.59 -6.63
CA THR A 298 -4.12 12.86 -7.85
C THR A 298 -3.79 14.17 -8.56
N PHE A 299 -3.32 15.21 -7.85
CA PHE A 299 -3.10 16.55 -8.44
C PHE A 299 -1.64 16.83 -8.85
N GLN A 300 -0.80 15.79 -8.85
CA GLN A 300 0.49 15.83 -9.55
C GLN A 300 0.38 15.72 -11.07
N ILE A 301 -0.84 15.75 -11.61
CA ILE A 301 -1.13 15.74 -13.04
C ILE A 301 -2.36 16.62 -13.24
N GLY A 302 -2.17 17.90 -13.58
CA GLY A 302 -3.26 18.74 -14.07
C GLY A 302 -3.48 20.10 -13.41
N THR A 303 -2.46 20.91 -13.16
CA THR A 303 -2.62 22.38 -13.25
C THR A 303 -1.35 23.06 -13.77
N SER A 304 -1.30 23.23 -15.09
CA SER A 304 -0.61 24.38 -15.68
C SER A 304 -1.58 25.36 -16.36
N HIS A 305 -2.90 25.12 -16.32
CA HIS A 305 -3.87 25.94 -17.06
C HIS A 305 -5.22 26.16 -16.36
N CYS A 306 -5.19 26.64 -15.11
CA CYS A 306 -6.35 27.31 -14.51
C CYS A 306 -5.92 28.62 -13.83
N LEU A 307 -5.33 29.51 -14.62
CA LEU A 307 -5.23 30.95 -14.36
C LEU A 307 -5.36 31.64 -15.72
N HIS A 308 -6.59 31.67 -16.23
CA HIS A 308 -7.10 32.64 -17.19
C HIS A 308 -8.62 32.67 -17.10
#